data_AF-A0A3Q2GC23-F1
#
_entry.id   AF-A0A3Q2GC23-F1
#
_cell.length_a   1.000
_cell.length_b   1.000
_cell.length_c   1.000
_cell.angle_alpha   90.00
_cell.angle_beta   90.00
_cell.angle_gamma   90.00
#
_symmetry.space_group_name_H-M   'P 1'
#
loop_
_entity.id
_entity.type
_entity.pdbx_description
1 polymer ?
#
loop_
_entity_poly.entity_id
_entity_poly.type
_entity_poly.pdbx_seq_one_letter_code
_entity_poly.pdbx_strand_id
1 'polypeptide(L)' 'MAAEIHSRPQAARPVLLNKIEGHSDTVNAAVLIPKEDGVITVSEDR' A
#
# COMPACT_ATOMS: atom_id res chain seq x y z
N MET A 1 -24.60 -6.48 -35.06
CA MET A 1 -24.72 -5.97 -33.68
C MET A 1 -23.32 -6.04 -33.07
N ALA A 2 -22.68 -4.91 -32.80
CA ALA A 2 -21.31 -4.88 -32.26
C ALA A 2 -21.38 -4.77 -30.73
N ALA A 3 -20.68 -5.64 -30.01
CA ALA A 3 -20.56 -5.55 -28.56
C ALA A 3 -19.43 -4.58 -28.20
N GLU A 4 -19.77 -3.54 -27.44
CA GLU A 4 -18.81 -2.57 -26.91
C GLU A 4 -17.98 -3.22 -25.80
N ILE A 5 -16.69 -3.47 -26.06
CA ILE A 5 -15.76 -4.03 -25.08
C ILE A 5 -15.31 -2.91 -24.15
N HIS A 6 -15.93 -2.86 -22.96
CA HIS A 6 -15.46 -2.03 -21.87
C HIS A 6 -14.19 -2.66 -21.30
N SER A 7 -13.04 -2.08 -21.60
CA SER A 7 -11.76 -2.48 -21.00
C SER A 7 -11.81 -2.21 -19.50
N ARG A 8 -12.13 -3.24 -18.70
CA ARG A 8 -11.96 -3.15 -17.25
C ARG A 8 -10.47 -2.94 -16.97
N PRO A 9 -10.06 -1.96 -16.15
CA PRO A 9 -8.68 -1.83 -15.74
C PRO A 9 -8.27 -3.14 -15.07
N GLN A 10 -7.33 -3.85 -15.69
CA GLN A 10 -6.72 -5.03 -15.10
C GLN A 10 -5.98 -4.55 -13.84
N ALA A 11 -6.46 -4.94 -12.66
CA ALA A 11 -5.87 -4.52 -11.40
C ALA A 11 -4.37 -4.83 -11.43
N ALA A 12 -3.55 -3.78 -11.33
CA ALA A 12 -2.10 -3.92 -11.32
C ALA A 12 -1.71 -4.83 -10.15
N ARG A 13 -0.83 -5.80 -10.42
CA ARG A 13 -0.31 -6.65 -9.36
C ARG A 13 0.59 -5.79 -8.47
N PRO A 14 0.35 -5.74 -7.15
CA PRO A 14 1.23 -5.02 -6.25
C PRO A 14 2.62 -5.66 -6.30
N VAL A 15 3.65 -4.81 -6.32
CA VAL A 15 5.05 -5.21 -6.24
C VAL A 15 5.67 -4.54 -5.03
N LEU A 16 6.57 -5.24 -4.34
CA LEU A 16 7.32 -4.66 -3.23
C LEU A 16 8.33 -3.65 -3.80
N LEU A 17 8.16 -2.38 -3.45
CA LEU A 17 9.10 -1.32 -3.85
C LEU A 17 10.20 -1.13 -2.83
N ASN A 18 9.82 -1.00 -1.55
CA ASN A 18 10.73 -0.75 -0.44
C ASN A 18 10.25 -1.48 0.82
N LYS A 19 11.18 -1.68 1.76
CA LYS A 19 10.91 -2.18 3.12
C LYS A 19 11.42 -1.16 4.14
N ILE A 20 10.60 -0.91 5.16
CA ILE A 20 10.94 -0.04 6.29
C ILE A 20 11.21 -0.95 7.49
N GLU A 21 12.42 -0.90 8.03
CA GLU A 21 12.84 -1.67 9.21
C GLU A 21 12.74 -0.81 10.47
N GLY A 22 12.62 -1.43 11.64
CA GLY A 22 12.74 -0.74 12.94
C GLY A 22 11.89 -1.32 14.05
N HIS A 23 10.73 -1.89 13.71
CA HIS A 23 9.86 -2.54 14.69
C HIS A 23 10.39 -3.93 15.06
N SER A 24 10.37 -4.26 16.36
CA SER A 24 10.68 -5.61 16.84
C SER A 24 9.47 -6.54 16.88
N ASP A 25 8.27 -6.02 16.63
CA ASP A 25 7.03 -6.77 16.46
C ASP A 25 6.35 -6.40 15.12
N THR A 26 5.19 -7.01 14.86
CA THR A 26 4.37 -6.85 13.67
C THR A 26 3.83 -5.42 13.57
N VAL A 27 3.91 -4.85 12.38
CA VAL A 27 3.23 -3.59 12.06
C VAL A 27 1.75 -3.87 11.86
N ASN A 28 0.89 -3.23 12.65
CA ASN A 28 -0.56 -3.45 12.63
C ASN A 28 -1.33 -2.35 11.87
N ALA A 29 -0.72 -1.17 11.65
CA ALA A 29 -1.29 -0.11 10.84
C ALA A 29 -0.20 0.75 10.18
N ALA A 30 -0.56 1.36 9.04
CA ALA A 30 0.25 2.36 8.37
C ALA A 30 -0.65 3.42 7.73
N VAL A 31 -0.29 4.69 7.87
CA VAL A 31 -1.01 5.82 7.24
C VAL A 31 -0.03 6.72 6.49
N LEU A 32 -0.42 7.12 5.27
CA LEU A 32 0.32 8.11 4.50
C LEU A 32 0.05 9.51 5.05
N ILE A 33 1.08 10.32 5.17
CA ILE A 33 0.94 11.71 5.60
C ILE A 33 0.46 12.54 4.40
N PRO A 34 -0.71 13.20 4.48
CA PRO A 34 -1.20 13.99 3.35
C PRO A 34 -0.24 15.13 3.01
N LYS A 35 0.06 15.30 1.71
CA LYS A 35 0.96 16.34 1.18
C LYS A 35 2.43 16.20 1.59
N GLU A 36 2.81 15.08 2.19
CA GLU A 36 4.19 14.77 2.54
C GLU A 36 4.60 13.40 2.00
N ASP A 37 5.89 13.23 1.71
CA ASP A 37 6.46 11.93 1.36
C ASP A 37 6.86 11.20 2.64
N GLY A 38 5.85 10.77 3.40
CA GLY A 38 6.02 10.18 4.71
C GLY A 38 4.92 9.18 5.06
N VAL A 39 5.27 8.22 5.92
CA VAL A 39 4.37 7.19 6.43
C VAL A 39 4.53 7.08 7.94
N ILE A 40 3.41 7.01 8.66
CA ILE A 40 3.38 6.69 10.09
C ILE A 40 2.99 5.22 10.21
N THR A 41 3.77 4.45 10.96
CA THR A 41 3.54 3.03 11.24
C THR A 41 3.22 2.82 12.72
N VAL A 42 2.42 1.79 13.02
CA VAL A 42 2.03 1.42 14.39
C VAL A 42 2.36 -0.06 14.62
N SER A 43 2.96 -0.35 15.78
CA SER A 43 3.29 -1.69 16.26
C SER A 43 3.12 -1.74 17.79
N GLU A 44 3.02 -2.94 18.35
CA GLU A 44 2.93 -3.20 19.80
C GLU A 44 4.28 -3.67 20.36
N ASP A 45 5.39 -3.22 19.77
CA ASP A 45 6.75 -3.61 20.13
C ASP A 45 7.26 -3.03 21.47
N ARG A 46 6.35 -2.53 22.31
CA ARG A 46 6.59 -1.92 23.62
C ARG A 46 5.55 -2.32 24.66
#